data_AF-A0AAX3YPL2-F1
#
_entry.id   AF-A0AAX3YPL2-F1
#
_cell.length_a   1.000
_cell.length_b   1.000
_cell.length_c   1.000
_cell.angle_alpha   90.00
_cell.angle_beta   90.00
_cell.angle_gamma   90.00
#
_symmetry.space_group_name_H-M   'P 1'
#
loop_
_entity.id
_entity.type
_entity.pdbx_description
1 polymer ?
#
loop_
_entity_poly.entity_id
_entity_poly.type
_entity_poly.pdbx_seq_one_letter_code
_entity_poly.pdbx_strand_id
1 'polypeptide(L)'
;MSFNEWESGIITLPTGAVPGLRQALNAAVKDHRALVVAEVDAVWNAVKARPIDKRVAEIPDSVAFLVSYDDVHEHRRADAMSLAQDIVRSSGGRKPTTAAISKVIPVPNTRTREWKESELGLKLDGRTLTWNVPERNHACDLATTTHLQPAALRYLNTVTWTRGTGGVIVGNDEENREDTSHGGGGNYVVRRFGPAGR
;
A
#
# COMPACT_ATOMS: atom_id res chain seq x y z
N MET A 1 -15.64 -7.36 13.63
CA MET A 1 -15.08 -8.63 14.11
C MET A 1 -13.59 -8.59 13.77
N SER A 2 -12.70 -9.16 14.58
CA SER A 2 -11.29 -9.24 14.19
C SER A 2 -11.08 -10.41 13.22
N PHE A 3 -10.25 -10.23 12.20
CA PHE A 3 -9.87 -11.25 11.22
C PHE A 3 -8.41 -11.00 10.82
N ASN A 4 -7.47 -11.73 11.43
CA ASN A 4 -6.05 -11.55 11.15
C ASN A 4 -5.61 -12.34 9.91
N GLU A 5 -4.92 -11.68 9.00
CA GLU A 5 -4.47 -12.25 7.73
C GLU A 5 -3.11 -11.66 7.32
N TRP A 6 -2.37 -12.38 6.47
CA TRP A 6 -1.09 -11.92 5.94
C TRP A 6 -0.77 -12.52 4.57
N GLU A 7 0.13 -11.86 3.84
CA GLU A 7 0.71 -12.37 2.59
C GLU A 7 2.23 -12.17 2.55
N SER A 8 2.95 -13.13 2.00
CA SER A 8 4.38 -13.00 1.73
C SER A 8 4.75 -13.69 0.42
N GLY A 9 5.73 -13.14 -0.29
CA GLY A 9 6.16 -13.73 -1.55
C GLY A 9 7.52 -13.25 -2.00
N ILE A 10 8.19 -14.11 -2.77
CA ILE A 10 9.43 -13.79 -3.46
C ILE A 10 9.23 -14.11 -4.93
N ILE A 11 9.45 -13.11 -5.79
CA ILE A 11 9.29 -13.21 -7.25
C ILE A 11 10.59 -12.80 -7.93
N THR A 12 11.20 -13.72 -8.67
CA THR A 12 12.37 -13.45 -9.51
C THR A 12 11.92 -13.02 -10.89
N LEU A 13 12.20 -11.78 -11.28
CA LEU A 13 11.82 -11.18 -12.55
C LEU A 13 12.79 -11.54 -13.69
N PRO A 14 12.32 -11.61 -14.94
CA PRO A 14 13.16 -11.43 -16.11
C PRO A 14 13.85 -10.06 -16.07
N THR A 15 15.11 -9.98 -16.51
CA THR A 15 15.90 -8.74 -16.45
C THR A 15 15.19 -7.55 -17.13
N GLY A 16 14.56 -7.79 -18.29
CA GLY A 16 13.82 -6.76 -19.03
C GLY A 16 12.53 -6.27 -18.35
N ALA A 17 12.00 -7.00 -17.36
CA ALA A 17 10.77 -6.62 -16.65
C ALA A 17 11.03 -5.68 -15.46
N VAL A 18 12.27 -5.60 -14.96
CA VAL A 18 12.63 -4.80 -13.79
C VAL A 18 12.33 -3.30 -13.97
N PRO A 19 12.70 -2.65 -15.10
CA PRO A 19 12.43 -1.22 -15.29
C PRO A 19 10.93 -0.92 -15.37
N GLY A 20 10.15 -1.77 -16.06
CA GLY A 20 8.72 -1.56 -16.21
C GLY A 20 7.96 -1.75 -14.90
N LEU A 21 8.32 -2.74 -14.07
CA LEU A 21 7.74 -2.87 -12.73
C LEU A 21 8.03 -1.62 -11.90
N ARG A 22 9.29 -1.15 -11.89
CA ARG A 22 9.67 0.05 -11.15
C ARG A 22 8.88 1.27 -11.61
N GLN A 23 8.68 1.42 -12.92
CA GLN A 23 7.88 2.50 -13.48
C GLN A 23 6.42 2.43 -13.02
N ALA A 24 5.80 1.24 -13.03
CA ALA A 24 4.43 1.04 -12.59
C ALA A 24 4.26 1.37 -11.09
N LEU A 25 5.18 0.89 -10.23
CA LEU A 25 5.13 1.18 -8.80
C LEU A 25 5.38 2.67 -8.49
N ASN A 26 6.30 3.30 -9.22
CA ASN A 26 6.54 4.74 -9.09
C ASN A 26 5.33 5.57 -9.55
N ALA A 27 4.60 5.13 -10.57
CA ALA A 27 3.37 5.78 -10.99
C ALA A 27 2.29 5.66 -9.89
N ALA A 28 2.07 4.46 -9.35
CA ALA A 28 1.12 4.24 -8.26
C ALA A 28 1.40 5.10 -7.02
N VAL A 29 2.67 5.22 -6.61
CA VAL A 29 3.03 6.12 -5.48
C VAL A 29 2.81 7.59 -5.84
N LYS A 30 3.02 8.01 -7.09
CA LYS A 30 2.70 9.39 -7.49
C LYS A 30 1.20 9.67 -7.42
N ASP A 31 0.38 8.70 -7.80
CA ASP A 31 -1.08 8.82 -7.73
C ASP A 31 -1.55 8.90 -6.27
N HIS A 32 -1.10 7.98 -5.41
CA HIS A 32 -1.35 8.04 -3.97
C HIS A 32 -0.89 9.37 -3.37
N ARG A 33 0.32 9.81 -3.72
CA ARG A 33 0.88 11.08 -3.25
C ARG A 33 0.06 12.29 -3.70
N ALA A 34 -0.45 12.28 -4.94
CA ALA A 34 -1.28 13.37 -5.44
C ALA A 34 -2.60 13.45 -4.65
N LEU A 35 -3.20 12.30 -4.34
CA LEU A 35 -4.39 12.21 -3.50
C LEU A 35 -4.13 12.78 -2.09
N VAL A 36 -3.03 12.38 -1.45
CA VAL A 36 -2.68 12.92 -0.11
C VAL A 36 -2.43 14.42 -0.14
N VAL A 37 -1.78 14.95 -1.17
CA VAL A 37 -1.59 16.42 -1.28
C VAL A 37 -2.94 17.13 -1.39
N ALA A 38 -3.86 16.61 -2.19
CA ALA A 38 -5.19 17.19 -2.32
C ALA A 38 -5.92 17.20 -0.97
N GLU A 39 -5.83 16.12 -0.20
CA GLU A 39 -6.43 16.06 1.14
C GLU A 39 -5.70 16.95 2.17
N VAL A 40 -4.37 17.10 2.09
CA VAL A 40 -3.61 18.06 2.91
C VAL A 40 -4.11 19.49 2.66
N ASP A 41 -4.29 19.86 1.40
CA ASP A 41 -4.82 21.18 1.06
C ASP A 41 -6.28 21.34 1.54
N ALA A 42 -7.10 20.28 1.47
CA ALA A 42 -8.47 20.29 1.99
C ALA A 42 -8.51 20.50 3.51
N VAL A 43 -7.75 19.71 4.27
CA VAL A 43 -7.64 19.83 5.74
C VAL A 43 -7.12 21.21 6.12
N TRP A 44 -6.05 21.68 5.47
CA TRP A 44 -5.52 23.03 5.72
C TRP A 44 -6.56 24.11 5.44
N ASN A 45 -7.29 24.01 4.33
CA ASN A 45 -8.33 24.98 3.98
C ASN A 45 -9.48 25.03 5.00
N ALA A 46 -9.81 23.91 5.64
CA ALA A 46 -10.81 23.85 6.70
C ALA A 46 -10.37 24.59 7.97
N VAL A 47 -9.08 24.54 8.33
CA VAL A 47 -8.59 25.10 9.60
C VAL A 47 -7.92 26.48 9.46
N LYS A 48 -7.47 26.90 8.27
CA LYS A 48 -6.63 28.10 8.08
C LYS A 48 -7.21 29.41 8.62
N ALA A 49 -8.55 29.54 8.63
CA ALA A 49 -9.23 30.74 9.12
C ALA A 49 -9.26 30.83 10.66
N ARG A 50 -8.98 29.72 11.36
CA ARG A 50 -8.94 29.69 12.82
C ARG A 50 -7.64 30.31 13.35
N PRO A 51 -7.65 30.87 14.58
CA PRO A 51 -6.44 31.23 15.30
C PRO A 51 -5.46 30.05 15.36
N ILE A 52 -4.16 30.32 15.21
CA ILE A 52 -3.12 29.28 15.07
C ILE A 52 -3.13 28.27 16.23
N ASP A 53 -3.38 28.73 17.46
CA ASP A 53 -3.45 27.94 18.69
C ASP A 53 -4.69 27.03 18.78
N LYS A 54 -5.69 27.24 17.91
CA LYS A 54 -6.93 26.44 17.85
C LYS A 54 -6.95 25.43 16.70
N ARG A 55 -6.12 25.61 15.67
CA ARG A 55 -6.19 24.82 14.43
C ARG A 55 -6.05 23.32 14.65
N VAL A 56 -5.10 22.91 15.48
CA VAL A 56 -4.83 21.48 15.72
C VAL A 56 -6.02 20.79 16.38
N ALA A 57 -6.69 21.46 17.32
CA ALA A 57 -7.83 20.91 18.05
C ALA A 57 -9.08 20.74 17.17
N GLU A 58 -9.14 21.41 16.02
CA GLU A 58 -10.24 21.31 15.06
C GLU A 58 -10.01 20.21 14.01
N ILE A 59 -8.82 19.61 13.96
CA ILE A 59 -8.53 18.49 13.07
C ILE A 59 -9.12 17.23 13.72
N PRO A 60 -10.00 16.48 13.04
CA PRO A 60 -10.54 15.24 13.58
C PRO A 60 -9.42 14.27 14.01
N ASP A 61 -9.64 13.55 15.11
CA ASP A 61 -8.68 12.54 15.61
C ASP A 61 -8.75 11.21 14.85
N SER A 62 -9.83 10.99 14.11
CA SER A 62 -10.01 9.80 13.28
C SER A 62 -10.79 10.13 12.03
N VAL A 63 -10.44 9.46 10.93
CA VAL A 63 -11.33 9.28 9.80
C VAL A 63 -12.18 8.05 10.07
N ALA A 64 -13.50 8.17 9.94
CA ALA A 64 -14.38 7.01 10.09
C ALA A 64 -14.15 6.03 8.93
N PHE A 65 -13.48 4.91 9.21
CA PHE A 65 -13.27 3.81 8.27
C PHE A 65 -14.51 2.89 8.16
N LEU A 66 -15.72 3.47 8.13
CA LEU A 66 -16.94 2.70 7.83
C LEU A 66 -17.10 2.47 6.31
N VAL A 67 -15.99 2.46 5.59
CA VAL A 67 -15.94 2.31 4.14
C VAL A 67 -15.76 0.84 3.83
N SER A 68 -16.59 0.29 2.94
CA SER A 68 -16.40 -1.09 2.48
C SER A 68 -15.05 -1.24 1.76
N TYR A 69 -14.36 -2.36 1.99
CA TYR A 69 -13.14 -2.69 1.23
C TYR A 69 -13.41 -2.82 -0.29
N ASP A 70 -14.66 -3.07 -0.68
CA ASP A 70 -15.09 -3.11 -2.08
C ASP A 70 -15.05 -1.72 -2.76
N ASP A 71 -15.24 -0.63 -1.99
CA ASP A 71 -15.06 0.74 -2.50
C ASP A 71 -13.62 1.19 -2.32
N VAL A 72 -12.74 0.63 -3.14
CA VAL A 72 -11.31 0.94 -3.16
C VAL A 72 -11.02 2.43 -3.33
N HIS A 73 -11.90 3.20 -3.99
CA HIS A 73 -11.67 4.64 -4.19
C HIS A 73 -11.96 5.43 -2.92
N GLU A 74 -13.07 5.14 -2.26
CA GLU A 74 -13.41 5.75 -0.99
C GLU A 74 -12.40 5.35 0.10
N HIS A 75 -11.94 4.09 0.12
CA HIS A 75 -10.94 3.63 1.08
C HIS A 75 -9.60 4.35 0.92
N ARG A 76 -9.09 4.46 -0.33
CA ARG A 76 -7.87 5.24 -0.63
C ARG A 76 -7.98 6.68 -0.18
N ARG A 77 -9.17 7.27 -0.35
CA ARG A 77 -9.44 8.65 0.06
C ARG A 77 -9.47 8.78 1.59
N ALA A 78 -10.08 7.82 2.29
CA ALA A 78 -10.08 7.78 3.75
C ALA A 78 -8.66 7.65 4.32
N ASP A 79 -7.85 6.74 3.77
CA ASP A 79 -6.43 6.59 4.14
C ASP A 79 -5.64 7.87 3.87
N ALA A 80 -5.83 8.48 2.69
CA ALA A 80 -5.16 9.72 2.32
C ALA A 80 -5.58 10.89 3.22
N MET A 81 -6.86 10.97 3.60
CA MET A 81 -7.38 11.94 4.55
C MET A 81 -6.77 11.75 5.95
N SER A 82 -6.68 10.50 6.43
CA SER A 82 -6.08 10.22 7.73
C SER A 82 -4.63 10.67 7.78
N LEU A 83 -3.86 10.35 6.73
CA LEU A 83 -2.47 10.78 6.62
C LEU A 83 -2.33 12.30 6.46
N ALA A 84 -3.26 12.94 5.73
CA ALA A 84 -3.29 14.40 5.59
C ALA A 84 -3.56 15.11 6.92
N GLN A 85 -4.49 14.61 7.73
CA GLN A 85 -4.77 15.11 9.08
C GLN A 85 -3.50 15.07 9.94
N ASP A 86 -2.76 13.97 9.93
CA ASP A 86 -1.51 13.82 10.66
C ASP A 86 -0.40 14.76 10.17
N ILE A 87 -0.29 14.96 8.85
CA ILE A 87 0.68 15.91 8.26
C ILE A 87 0.38 17.35 8.71
N VAL A 88 -0.89 17.78 8.73
CA VAL A 88 -1.28 19.12 9.17
C VAL A 88 -1.12 19.27 10.69
N ARG A 89 -1.49 18.23 11.46
CA ARG A 89 -1.32 18.17 12.92
C ARG A 89 0.14 18.29 13.31
N SER A 90 1.02 17.49 12.70
CA SER A 90 2.48 17.53 12.94
C SER A 90 3.14 18.84 12.50
N SER A 91 2.52 19.57 11.57
CA SER A 91 2.93 20.94 11.20
C SER A 91 2.47 22.01 12.20
N GLY A 92 1.83 21.61 13.31
CA GLY A 92 1.28 22.51 14.32
C GLY A 92 0.13 23.36 13.79
N GLY A 93 -0.67 22.83 12.86
CA GLY A 93 -1.78 23.57 12.22
C GLY A 93 -1.31 24.67 11.28
N ARG A 94 -0.05 24.65 10.83
CA ARG A 94 0.45 25.52 9.74
C ARG A 94 0.29 24.79 8.40
N LYS A 95 0.28 25.55 7.30
CA LYS A 95 0.34 24.97 5.96
C LYS A 95 1.61 24.11 5.84
N PRO A 96 1.49 22.79 5.60
CA PRO A 96 2.65 21.93 5.43
C PRO A 96 3.48 22.34 4.22
N THR A 97 4.80 22.30 4.34
CA THR A 97 5.70 22.56 3.21
C THR A 97 5.86 21.30 2.36
N THR A 98 6.26 21.47 1.09
CA THR A 98 6.58 20.33 0.22
C THR A 98 7.62 19.40 0.85
N ALA A 99 8.59 19.95 1.58
CA ALA A 99 9.61 19.17 2.29
C ALA A 99 9.01 18.35 3.45
N ALA A 100 8.08 18.91 4.22
CA ALA A 100 7.38 18.19 5.28
C ALA A 100 6.56 17.01 4.72
N ILE A 101 5.79 17.25 3.65
CA ILE A 101 5.02 16.19 2.98
C ILE A 101 5.96 15.10 2.44
N SER A 102 7.10 15.50 1.86
CA SER A 102 8.05 14.54 1.25
C SER A 102 8.82 13.69 2.27
N LYS A 103 8.85 14.08 3.55
CA LYS A 103 9.38 13.23 4.63
C LYS A 103 8.44 12.07 4.96
N VAL A 104 7.14 12.28 4.82
CA VAL A 104 6.12 11.27 5.09
C VAL A 104 5.88 10.41 3.84
N ILE A 105 5.74 11.03 2.67
CA ILE A 105 5.54 10.36 1.39
C ILE A 105 6.61 10.83 0.39
N PRO A 106 7.76 10.13 0.32
CA PRO A 106 8.84 10.49 -0.58
C PRO A 106 8.40 10.51 -2.05
N VAL A 107 9.01 11.39 -2.84
CA VAL A 107 8.82 11.39 -4.29
C VAL A 107 9.63 10.23 -4.89
N PRO A 108 8.98 9.24 -5.53
CA PRO A 108 9.70 8.11 -6.09
C PRO A 108 10.52 8.52 -7.32
N ASN A 109 11.66 7.86 -7.51
CA ASN A 109 12.55 8.08 -8.65
C ASN A 109 13.11 6.75 -9.19
N THR A 110 13.98 6.81 -10.19
CA THR A 110 14.54 5.63 -10.86
C THR A 110 15.39 4.74 -9.95
N ARG A 111 15.82 5.24 -8.78
CA ARG A 111 16.60 4.52 -7.77
C ARG A 111 15.75 4.02 -6.60
N THR A 112 14.46 4.36 -6.51
CA THR A 112 13.56 3.85 -5.46
C THR A 112 13.48 2.34 -5.51
N ARG A 113 13.78 1.64 -4.40
CA ARG A 113 13.77 0.18 -4.30
C ARG A 113 12.72 -0.37 -3.35
N GLU A 114 12.10 0.48 -2.55
CA GLU A 114 11.12 0.11 -1.55
C GLU A 114 9.90 1.01 -1.71
N TRP A 115 8.72 0.40 -1.70
CA TRP A 115 7.42 1.07 -1.78
C TRP A 115 6.56 0.53 -0.65
N LYS A 116 5.85 1.44 0.04
CA LYS A 116 4.94 1.10 1.13
C LYS A 116 3.69 1.95 1.01
N GLU A 117 2.53 1.34 1.19
CA GLU A 117 1.23 2.00 1.25
C GLU A 117 0.32 1.12 2.11
N SER A 118 -0.32 1.70 3.13
CA SER A 118 -1.10 0.94 4.11
C SER A 118 -0.32 -0.28 4.65
N GLU A 119 -0.92 -1.47 4.60
CA GLU A 119 -0.31 -2.73 5.04
C GLU A 119 0.58 -3.40 3.97
N LEU A 120 0.66 -2.87 2.75
CA LEU A 120 1.51 -3.45 1.70
C LEU A 120 2.92 -2.88 1.67
N GLY A 121 3.91 -3.76 1.76
CA GLY A 121 5.32 -3.47 1.50
C GLY A 121 5.85 -4.24 0.28
N LEU A 122 6.48 -3.50 -0.64
CA LEU A 122 7.18 -4.06 -1.80
C LEU A 122 8.64 -3.65 -1.80
N LYS A 123 9.55 -4.60 -2.01
CA LYS A 123 10.99 -4.34 -2.13
C LYS A 123 11.58 -4.99 -3.38
N LEU A 124 12.30 -4.23 -4.18
CA LEU A 124 12.93 -4.70 -5.41
C LEU A 124 14.45 -4.60 -5.30
N ASP A 125 15.11 -5.75 -5.16
CA ASP A 125 16.57 -5.87 -5.14
C ASP A 125 17.07 -6.68 -6.34
N GLY A 126 17.81 -6.01 -7.23
CA GLY A 126 18.16 -6.57 -8.53
C GLY A 126 16.93 -7.01 -9.33
N ARG A 127 16.73 -8.33 -9.43
CA ARG A 127 15.59 -8.96 -10.10
C ARG A 127 14.57 -9.55 -9.12
N THR A 128 14.79 -9.43 -7.82
CA THR A 128 13.97 -10.06 -6.79
C THR A 128 13.00 -9.06 -6.21
N LEU A 129 11.71 -9.28 -6.46
CA LEU A 129 10.62 -8.58 -5.77
C LEU A 129 10.25 -9.37 -4.52
N THR A 130 10.29 -8.71 -3.37
CA THR A 130 9.73 -9.19 -2.11
C THR A 130 8.37 -8.54 -1.90
N TRP A 131 7.36 -9.37 -1.67
CA TRP A 131 5.98 -9.02 -1.33
C TRP A 131 5.77 -9.27 0.15
N ASN A 132 5.21 -8.30 0.88
CA ASN A 132 4.93 -8.46 2.29
C ASN A 132 3.69 -7.66 2.70
N VAL A 133 2.70 -8.36 3.22
CA VAL A 133 1.56 -7.85 3.98
C VAL A 133 1.70 -8.47 5.37
N PRO A 134 1.91 -7.67 6.43
CA PRO A 134 2.14 -8.20 7.77
C PRO A 134 0.86 -8.85 8.32
N GLU A 135 1.04 -9.72 9.31
CA GLU A 135 -0.10 -10.29 10.03
C GLU A 135 -0.79 -9.22 10.87
N ARG A 136 -2.01 -8.89 10.44
CA ARG A 136 -2.86 -7.91 11.13
C ARG A 136 -4.32 -8.13 10.76
N ASN A 137 -5.19 -7.52 11.56
CA ASN A 137 -6.62 -7.42 11.30
C ASN A 137 -6.89 -6.78 9.92
N HIS A 138 -7.52 -7.52 9.01
CA HIS A 138 -7.86 -7.11 7.64
C HIS A 138 -6.65 -6.60 6.82
N ALA A 139 -5.45 -7.14 7.05
CA ALA A 139 -4.24 -6.64 6.41
C ALA A 139 -4.23 -6.84 4.88
N CYS A 140 -4.75 -7.97 4.40
CA CYS A 140 -4.81 -8.28 2.98
C CYS A 140 -5.92 -7.48 2.30
N ASP A 141 -7.09 -7.34 2.95
CA ASP A 141 -8.14 -6.44 2.50
C ASP A 141 -7.59 -5.01 2.34
N LEU A 142 -6.91 -4.48 3.37
CA LEU A 142 -6.26 -3.16 3.33
C LEU A 142 -5.17 -3.05 2.27
N ALA A 143 -4.40 -4.12 2.02
CA ALA A 143 -3.44 -4.14 0.94
C ALA A 143 -4.14 -4.00 -0.42
N THR A 144 -5.30 -4.65 -0.62
CA THR A 144 -6.00 -4.65 -1.92
C THR A 144 -6.56 -3.29 -2.28
N THR A 145 -6.88 -2.47 -1.28
CA THR A 145 -7.35 -1.10 -1.50
C THR A 145 -6.21 -0.14 -1.89
N THR A 146 -4.93 -0.50 -1.73
CA THR A 146 -3.80 0.36 -2.11
C THR A 146 -3.73 0.66 -3.61
N HIS A 147 -2.97 1.69 -4.00
CA HIS A 147 -2.60 1.90 -5.40
C HIS A 147 -1.51 0.91 -5.84
N LEU A 148 -0.63 0.52 -4.90
CA LEU A 148 0.50 -0.36 -5.14
C LEU A 148 0.12 -1.78 -5.59
N GLN A 149 -0.78 -2.45 -4.86
CA GLN A 149 -1.16 -3.84 -5.15
C GLN A 149 -1.65 -4.03 -6.59
N PRO A 150 -2.69 -3.32 -7.07
CA PRO A 150 -3.18 -3.50 -8.42
C PRO A 150 -2.14 -3.09 -9.47
N ALA A 151 -1.31 -2.08 -9.23
CA ALA A 151 -0.26 -1.69 -10.17
C ALA A 151 0.81 -2.79 -10.32
N ALA A 152 1.24 -3.38 -9.21
CA ALA A 152 2.18 -4.49 -9.20
C ALA A 152 1.61 -5.71 -9.93
N LEU A 153 0.40 -6.15 -9.54
CA LEU A 153 -0.24 -7.34 -10.11
C LEU A 153 -0.55 -7.18 -11.59
N ARG A 154 -1.06 -6.01 -12.03
CA ARG A 154 -1.30 -5.73 -13.45
C ARG A 154 -0.02 -5.85 -14.25
N TYR A 155 1.08 -5.26 -13.77
CA TYR A 155 2.36 -5.37 -14.47
C TYR A 155 2.86 -6.82 -14.51
N LEU A 156 2.89 -7.51 -13.36
CA LEU A 156 3.36 -8.90 -13.27
C LEU A 156 2.59 -9.85 -14.19
N ASN A 157 1.28 -9.64 -14.38
CA ASN A 157 0.45 -10.42 -15.30
C ASN A 157 0.78 -10.20 -16.79
N THR A 158 1.45 -9.11 -17.14
CA THR A 158 1.91 -8.84 -18.52
C THR A 158 3.33 -9.34 -18.79
N VAL A 159 4.04 -9.81 -17.77
CA VAL A 159 5.44 -10.26 -17.92
C VAL A 159 5.48 -11.57 -18.70
N THR A 160 6.26 -11.59 -19.79
CA THR A 160 6.67 -12.84 -20.44
C THR A 160 7.71 -13.54 -19.59
N TRP A 161 7.30 -14.57 -18.87
CA TRP A 161 8.17 -15.34 -17.98
C TRP A 161 9.12 -16.26 -18.74
N THR A 162 10.37 -16.33 -18.29
CA THR A 162 11.41 -17.20 -18.87
C THR A 162 11.89 -18.24 -17.86
N ARG A 163 12.62 -19.26 -18.32
CA ARG A 163 13.20 -20.29 -17.44
C ARG A 163 14.04 -19.65 -16.33
N GLY A 164 13.83 -20.09 -15.09
CA GLY A 164 14.54 -19.55 -13.91
C GLY A 164 14.00 -18.19 -13.42
N THR A 165 12.79 -17.82 -13.82
CA THR A 165 12.05 -16.64 -13.32
C THR A 165 10.67 -17.07 -12.83
N GLY A 166 9.99 -16.21 -12.07
CA GLY A 166 8.73 -16.49 -11.41
C GLY A 166 8.84 -16.48 -9.89
N GLY A 167 7.79 -16.91 -9.23
CA GLY A 167 7.67 -16.90 -7.78
C GLY A 167 6.25 -17.19 -7.31
N VAL A 168 6.07 -17.21 -6.01
CA VAL A 168 4.79 -17.51 -5.37
C VAL A 168 4.54 -16.47 -4.29
N ILE A 169 3.30 -16.00 -4.23
CA ILE A 169 2.77 -15.29 -3.06
C ILE A 169 1.94 -16.32 -2.29
N VAL A 170 2.29 -16.50 -1.02
CA VAL A 170 1.56 -17.33 -0.06
C VAL A 170 0.90 -16.43 0.97
N GLY A 171 -0.16 -16.92 1.59
CA GLY A 171 -0.84 -16.22 2.66
C GLY A 171 -1.41 -17.20 3.67
N ASN A 172 -1.97 -16.66 4.74
CA ASN A 172 -2.75 -17.39 5.72
C ASN A 172 -3.68 -16.41 6.43
N ASP A 173 -4.73 -16.94 7.04
CA ASP A 173 -5.68 -16.19 7.84
C ASP A 173 -6.04 -16.95 9.13
N GLU A 174 -6.73 -16.25 10.03
CA GLU A 174 -7.13 -16.76 11.34
C GLU A 174 -7.99 -18.03 11.23
N GLU A 175 -8.95 -18.06 10.32
CA GLU A 175 -9.87 -19.20 10.12
C GLU A 175 -9.15 -20.43 9.57
N ASN A 176 -8.32 -20.25 8.54
CA ASN A 176 -7.57 -21.32 7.91
C ASN A 176 -6.50 -21.88 8.86
N ARG A 177 -5.94 -21.05 9.76
CA ARG A 177 -5.02 -21.51 10.80
C ARG A 177 -5.71 -22.37 11.87
N GLU A 178 -6.95 -22.01 12.22
CA GLU A 178 -7.73 -22.70 13.24
C GLU A 178 -8.42 -23.98 12.72
N ASP A 179 -8.39 -24.23 11.41
CA ASP A 179 -8.91 -25.47 10.83
C ASP A 179 -8.10 -26.70 11.29
N THR A 180 -8.78 -27.59 12.03
CA THR A 180 -8.24 -28.85 12.56
C THR A 180 -8.44 -30.04 11.60
N SER A 181 -9.04 -29.80 10.43
CA SER A 181 -9.24 -30.81 9.41
C SER A 181 -7.90 -31.27 8.81
N HIS A 182 -7.88 -32.49 8.24
CA HIS A 182 -6.68 -32.99 7.61
C HIS A 182 -6.33 -32.18 6.35
N GLY A 183 -5.26 -31.38 6.44
CA GLY A 183 -4.83 -30.44 5.39
C GLY A 183 -5.10 -28.96 5.72
N GLY A 184 -5.86 -28.67 6.77
CA GLY A 184 -6.05 -27.34 7.34
C GLY A 184 -4.83 -26.82 8.10
N GLY A 185 -4.83 -25.53 8.46
CA GLY A 185 -3.78 -24.91 9.26
C GLY A 185 -2.55 -24.40 8.47
N GLY A 186 -2.36 -24.88 7.24
CA GLY A 186 -1.19 -24.57 6.41
C GLY A 186 -1.35 -23.31 5.56
N ASN A 187 -0.24 -22.64 5.25
CA ASN A 187 -0.23 -21.50 4.32
C ASN A 187 -0.72 -21.93 2.93
N TYR A 188 -1.57 -21.11 2.31
CA TYR A 188 -2.08 -21.36 0.96
C TYR A 188 -1.40 -20.48 -0.09
N VAL A 189 -1.43 -20.95 -1.34
CA VAL A 189 -0.91 -20.18 -2.47
C VAL A 189 -1.95 -19.18 -2.94
N VAL A 190 -1.65 -17.89 -2.84
CA VAL A 190 -2.50 -16.80 -3.31
C VAL A 190 -2.31 -16.58 -4.82
N ARG A 191 -1.05 -16.55 -5.27
CA ARG A 191 -0.68 -16.30 -6.67
C ARG A 191 0.59 -17.06 -7.05
N ARG A 192 0.67 -17.47 -8.32
CA ARG A 192 1.88 -18.03 -8.93
C ARG A 192 2.27 -17.20 -10.14
N PHE A 193 3.57 -16.96 -10.29
CA PHE A 193 4.18 -16.32 -11.44
C PHE A 193 5.30 -17.21 -11.98
N GLY A 194 5.51 -17.21 -13.29
CA GLY A 194 6.57 -17.98 -13.92
C GLY A 194 6.08 -18.96 -15.00
N PRO A 195 7.01 -19.70 -15.64
CA PRO A 195 6.69 -20.59 -16.76
C PRO A 195 5.74 -21.75 -16.41
N ALA A 196 5.71 -22.17 -15.15
CA ALA A 196 4.83 -23.22 -14.63
C ALA A 196 3.51 -22.69 -14.06
N GLY A 197 3.25 -21.38 -14.14
CA GLY A 197 2.02 -20.72 -13.70
C GLY A 197 1.03 -20.44 -14.83
N ARG A 198 1.10 -21.20 -15.93
CA ARG A 198 -0.01 -21.34 -16.87
C ARG A 198 -0.98 -22.41 -16.38
#